data_AF-K1UHC0-F1
#
_entry.id   AF-K1UHC0-F1
#
_cell.length_a   1.000
_cell.length_b   1.000
_cell.length_c   1.000
_cell.angle_alpha   90.00
_cell.angle_beta   90.00
_cell.angle_gamma   90.00
#
_symmetry.space_group_name_H-M   'P 1'
#
loop_
_entity.id
_entity.type
_entity.pdbx_description
1 polymer ?
#
loop_
_entity_poly.entity_id
_entity_poly.type
_entity_poly.pdbx_seq_one_letter_code
_entity_poly.pdbx_strand_id
1 'polypeptide(L)'
;MVIPIVLYTGKRKWKKLLINDIEEKVEGYAENWLEYTLIDVNEFSNEQLLADNLIITKAMLIEKSKNKEELYKNIEEVINIQKE
;
A
#
# COMPACT_ATOMS: atom_id res chain seq x y z
N MET A 1 14.80 7.09 2.13
CA MET A 1 13.44 7.66 2.26
C MET A 1 12.50 6.78 1.46
N VAL A 2 11.37 6.36 2.04
CA VAL A 2 10.34 5.57 1.35
C VAL A 2 9.12 6.46 1.20
N ILE A 3 8.59 6.56 -0.02
CA ILE A 3 7.38 7.35 -0.31
C ILE A 3 6.28 6.39 -0.76
N PRO A 4 5.19 6.23 0.02
CA PRO A 4 4.04 5.45 -0.42
C PRO A 4 3.27 6.19 -1.52
N ILE A 5 2.89 5.45 -2.56
CA ILE A 5 1.96 5.93 -3.60
C ILE A 5 0.81 4.94 -3.64
N VAL A 6 -0.42 5.42 -3.44
CA VAL A 6 -1.63 4.59 -3.47
C VAL A 6 -2.23 4.65 -4.87
N LEU A 7 -2.38 3.50 -5.52
CA LEU A 7 -2.99 3.36 -6.83
C LEU A 7 -4.37 2.70 -6.70
N TYR A 8 -5.43 3.44 -7.05
CA TYR A 8 -6.80 2.91 -6.99
C TYR A 8 -7.27 2.44 -8.37
N THR A 9 -7.57 1.14 -8.50
CA THR A 9 -8.01 0.50 -9.77
C THR A 9 -9.54 0.35 -9.87
N GLY A 10 -10.30 0.89 -8.91
CA GLY A 10 -11.74 0.69 -8.82
C GLY A 10 -12.08 -0.76 -8.50
N LYS A 11 -12.96 -1.37 -9.31
CA LYS A 11 -13.40 -2.76 -9.13
C LYS A 11 -12.49 -3.79 -9.83
N ARG A 12 -11.48 -3.34 -10.57
CA ARG A 12 -10.59 -4.23 -11.34
C ARG A 12 -9.48 -4.72 -10.44
N LYS A 13 -9.24 -6.04 -10.45
CA LYS A 13 -8.03 -6.60 -9.82
C LYS A 13 -6.79 -6.06 -10.53
N TRP A 14 -5.77 -5.68 -9.76
CA TRP A 14 -4.49 -5.31 -10.33
C TRP A 14 -3.89 -6.50 -11.10
N LYS A 15 -3.35 -6.23 -12.29
CA LYS A 15 -2.53 -7.19 -13.01
C LYS A 15 -1.10 -6.94 -12.56
N LYS A 16 -0.41 -7.95 -12.00
CA LYS A 16 0.98 -7.88 -11.50
C LYS A 16 1.97 -7.60 -12.65
N LEU A 17 1.94 -6.38 -13.16
CA LEU A 17 2.92 -5.79 -14.07
C LEU A 17 3.92 -5.00 -13.22
N LEU A 18 5.18 -4.96 -13.63
CA LEU A 18 6.16 -4.04 -13.05
C LEU A 18 5.80 -2.61 -13.48
N ILE A 19 6.14 -1.59 -12.68
CA ILE A 19 5.94 -0.19 -13.10
C ILE A 19 6.66 0.06 -14.44
N ASN A 20 7.84 -0.52 -14.63
CA ASN A 20 8.58 -0.44 -15.89
C ASN A 20 7.82 -1.00 -17.10
N ASP A 21 6.84 -1.90 -16.89
CA ASP A 21 6.02 -2.45 -17.97
C ASP A 21 4.93 -1.45 -18.43
N ILE A 22 4.61 -0.44 -17.62
CA ILE A 22 3.50 0.50 -17.83
C ILE A 22 3.90 1.98 -17.82
N GLU A 23 5.12 2.29 -17.40
CA GLU A 23 5.66 3.65 -17.37
C GLU A 23 5.86 4.17 -18.78
N GLU A 24 5.30 5.36 -19.06
CA GLU A 24 5.47 6.03 -20.34
C GLU A 24 6.87 6.64 -20.42
N LYS A 25 7.63 6.26 -21.44
CA LYS A 25 9.00 6.76 -21.64
C LYS A 25 8.95 8.11 -22.36
N VAL A 26 9.54 9.13 -21.76
CA VAL A 26 9.67 10.46 -22.38
C VAL A 26 11.01 10.55 -23.13
N GLU A 27 10.93 10.80 -24.45
CA GLU A 27 12.11 10.88 -25.31
C GLU A 27 13.08 11.99 -24.83
N GLY A 28 14.37 11.66 -24.72
CA GLY A 28 15.41 12.59 -24.29
C GLY A 28 15.57 12.74 -22.77
N TYR A 29 14.75 12.05 -21.96
CA TYR A 29 14.95 11.98 -20.51
C TYR A 29 15.64 10.67 -20.12
N ALA A 30 16.77 10.77 -19.41
CA ALA A 30 17.42 9.60 -18.84
C ALA A 30 16.62 9.13 -17.62
N GLU A 31 15.98 7.97 -17.72
CA GLU A 31 15.30 7.34 -16.59
C GLU A 31 16.34 7.00 -15.51
N ASN A 32 16.18 7.60 -14.33
CA ASN A 32 16.84 7.09 -13.13
C ASN A 32 16.10 5.82 -12.72
N TRP A 33 16.81 4.69 -12.71
CA TRP A 33 16.27 3.38 -12.35
C TRP A 33 15.89 3.37 -10.86
N LEU A 34 14.69 3.86 -10.55
CA LEU A 34 14.09 3.71 -9.24
C LEU A 34 13.38 2.36 -9.22
N GLU A 35 13.82 1.48 -8.34
CA GLU A 35 13.10 0.23 -8.10
C GLU A 35 11.82 0.51 -7.33
N TYR A 36 10.68 0.24 -7.98
CA TYR A 36 9.38 0.32 -7.34
C TYR A 36 8.95 -1.06 -6.86
N THR A 37 8.50 -1.14 -5.61
CA THR A 37 7.82 -2.33 -5.08
C THR A 37 6.32 -2.13 -5.16
N LEU A 38 5.66 -2.84 -6.08
CA LEU A 38 4.20 -2.85 -6.19
C LEU A 38 3.61 -3.90 -5.27
N ILE A 39 2.65 -3.48 -4.43
CA ILE A 39 2.02 -4.34 -3.43
C ILE A 39 0.49 -4.22 -3.57
N ASP A 40 -0.20 -5.35 -3.70
CA ASP A 40 -1.66 -5.38 -3.57
C ASP A 40 -2.03 -5.58 -2.09
N VAL A 41 -2.47 -4.51 -1.43
CA VAL A 41 -2.90 -4.52 -0.02
C VAL A 41 -4.02 -5.54 0.25
N ASN A 42 -4.77 -5.94 -0.78
CA ASN A 42 -5.83 -6.92 -0.64
C ASN A 42 -5.29 -8.33 -0.35
N GLU A 43 -4.03 -8.63 -0.70
CA GLU A 43 -3.40 -9.95 -0.51
C GLU A 43 -2.97 -10.23 0.94
N PHE A 44 -2.97 -9.23 1.83
CA PHE A 44 -2.55 -9.37 3.23
C PHE A 44 -3.75 -9.42 4.17
N SER A 45 -3.72 -10.25 5.20
CA SER A 45 -4.70 -10.21 6.30
C SER A 45 -4.46 -9.02 7.21
N ASN A 46 -5.48 -8.62 7.98
CA ASN A 46 -5.35 -7.49 8.91
C ASN A 46 -4.35 -7.84 10.01
N GLU A 47 -4.35 -9.09 10.49
CA GLU A 47 -3.45 -9.59 11.52
C GLU A 47 -1.98 -9.55 11.06
N GLN A 48 -1.71 -9.90 9.80
CA GLN A 48 -0.36 -9.78 9.21
C GLN A 48 0.11 -8.33 9.16
N LEU A 49 -0.76 -7.40 8.74
CA LEU A 49 -0.43 -5.98 8.67
C LEU A 49 -0.27 -5.35 10.06
N LEU A 50 -0.99 -5.87 11.05
CA LEU A 50 -0.98 -5.39 12.42
C LEU A 50 0.24 -5.90 13.21
N ALA A 51 0.69 -7.14 12.97
CA ALA A 51 1.84 -7.75 13.65
C ALA A 51 3.21 -7.18 13.25
N ASP A 52 3.32 -6.56 12.07
CA ASP A 52 4.58 -6.00 11.57
C ASP A 52 4.90 -4.62 12.19
N ASN A 53 6.16 -4.27 12.44
CA ASN A 53 6.51 -3.01 13.12
C ASN A 53 6.65 -1.79 12.19
N LEU A 54 6.54 -1.96 10.88
CA LEU A 54 6.72 -0.87 9.92
C LEU A 54 5.46 0.02 9.84
N ILE A 55 5.65 1.33 9.86
CA ILE A 55 4.53 2.30 9.71
C ILE A 55 3.77 2.09 8.39
N ILE A 56 4.45 1.63 7.35
CA ILE A 56 3.84 1.36 6.03
C ILE A 56 2.77 0.27 6.10
N THR A 57 2.95 -0.79 6.91
CA THR A 57 1.98 -1.89 7.01
C THR A 57 0.75 -1.44 7.77
N LYS A 58 0.90 -0.54 8.75
CA LYS A 58 -0.21 0.14 9.43
C LYS A 58 -1.00 1.03 8.47
N ALA A 59 -0.32 1.81 7.63
CA ALA A 59 -0.99 2.59 6.59
C ALA A 59 -1.76 1.70 5.60
N MET A 60 -1.17 0.56 5.17
CA MET A 60 -1.86 -0.41 4.31
C MET A 60 -3.14 -0.96 4.96
N LEU A 61 -3.14 -1.22 6.26
CA LEU A 61 -4.33 -1.66 7.00
C LEU A 61 -5.43 -0.61 6.96
N ILE A 62 -5.08 0.67 7.15
CA ILE A 62 -6.04 1.78 7.07
C ILE A 62 -6.61 1.90 5.65
N GLU A 63 -5.76 1.92 4.62
CA GLU A 63 -6.16 2.04 3.20
C GLU A 63 -7.05 0.88 2.73
N LYS A 64 -6.87 -0.32 3.28
CA LYS A 64 -7.65 -1.52 2.93
C LYS A 64 -9.10 -1.45 3.41
N SER A 65 -9.42 -0.58 4.37
CA SER A 65 -10.75 -0.50 5.00
C SER A 65 -11.85 -0.22 3.97
N LYS A 66 -12.89 -1.06 3.95
CA LYS A 66 -13.94 -0.97 2.91
C LYS A 66 -15.10 -0.07 3.27
N ASN A 67 -15.29 0.16 4.57
CA ASN A 67 -16.37 0.96 5.12
C ASN A 67 -15.89 1.71 6.37
N LYS A 68 -16.75 2.59 6.86
CA LYS A 68 -16.47 3.49 7.98
C LYS A 68 -16.24 2.72 9.28
N GLU A 69 -17.02 1.67 9.53
CA GLU A 69 -16.93 0.83 10.71
C GLU A 69 -15.58 0.09 10.76
N GLU A 70 -15.17 -0.51 9.64
CA GLU A 70 -13.88 -1.18 9.49
C GLU A 70 -12.71 -0.19 9.64
N LEU A 71 -12.84 1.01 9.06
CA LEU A 71 -11.83 2.07 9.19
C LEU A 71 -11.60 2.46 10.65
N TYR A 72 -12.66 2.72 11.42
CA TYR A 72 -12.50 3.08 12.83
C TYR A 72 -11.88 1.95 13.65
N LYS A 73 -12.35 0.72 13.45
CA LYS A 73 -11.80 -0.45 14.13
C LYS A 73 -10.30 -0.59 13.85
N ASN A 74 -9.90 -0.49 12.59
CA ASN A 74 -8.50 -0.61 12.18
C ASN A 74 -7.64 0.53 12.79
N ILE A 75 -8.15 1.77 12.85
CA ILE A 75 -7.45 2.89 13.50
C ILE A 75 -7.25 2.63 15.00
N GLU A 76 -8.28 2.16 15.71
CA GLU A 76 -8.19 1.86 17.13
C GLU A 76 -7.17 0.74 17.42
N GLU A 77 -7.16 -0.32 16.62
CA GLU A 77 -6.19 -1.41 16.73
C GLU A 77 -4.74 -0.91 16.55
N VAL A 78 -4.50 -0.05 15.55
CA VAL A 78 -3.17 0.56 15.33
C VAL A 78 -2.74 1.42 16.51
N ILE A 79 -3.64 2.22 17.07
CA ILE A 79 -3.34 3.09 18.23
C ILE A 79 -3.03 2.26 19.47
N ASN A 80 -3.76 1.17 19.71
CA ASN A 80 -3.59 0.37 20.91
C ASN A 80 -2.23 -0.34 20.93
N ILE A 81 -1.76 -0.86 19.79
CA ILE A 81 -0.44 -1.50 19.70
C ILE A 81 0.71 -0.50 19.89
N GLN A 82 0.53 0.77 19.54
CA GLN A 82 1.56 1.79 19.78
C GLN A 82 1.68 2.23 21.25
N LYS A 83 0.67 1.90 22.07
CA LYS A 83 0.66 2.22 23.51
C LYS A 83 1.30 1.11 24.35
N GLU A 84 1.44 -0.09 23.80
CA GLU A 84 2.18 -1.21 24.38
C GLU A 84 3.69 -1.06 24.13
#